data_AF-A0A2D6L7W9-F1
#
_entry.id   AF-A0A2D6L7W9-F1
#
_cell.length_a   1.000
_cell.length_b   1.000
_cell.length_c   1.000
_cell.angle_alpha   90.00
_cell.angle_beta   90.00
_cell.angle_gamma   90.00
#
_symmetry.space_group_name_H-M   'P 1'
#
loop_
_entity.id
_entity.type
_entity.pdbx_description
1 polymer ?
#
loop_
_entity_poly.entity_id
_entity_poly.type
_entity_poly.pdbx_seq_one_letter_code
_entity_poly.pdbx_strand_id
1 'polypeptide(L)'
;MQISVEQLGICENCGVWFSIDELTPHQVIGQKPCRRCRNIFTEKSLGMNCVGVGGLYKKVCWVDLHGKWVYERPTRSFRLGL
;
A
#
# COMPACT_ATOMS: atom_id res chain seq x y z
N MET A 1 17.47 -4.39 2.10
CA MET A 1 16.35 -3.59 2.64
C MET A 1 15.22 -4.53 3.01
N GLN A 2 14.81 -4.57 4.28
CA GLN A 2 13.68 -5.36 4.76
C GLN A 2 12.45 -4.45 4.72
N ILE A 3 11.38 -4.86 4.05
CA ILE A 3 10.17 -4.05 3.87
C ILE A 3 9.07 -4.68 4.69
N SER A 4 8.36 -3.85 5.46
CA SER A 4 7.22 -4.31 6.24
C SER A 4 5.96 -4.35 5.38
N VAL A 5 5.02 -5.22 5.73
CA VAL A 5 3.72 -5.33 5.04
C VAL A 5 2.91 -4.04 5.10
N GLU A 6 3.15 -3.20 6.11
CA GLU A 6 2.56 -1.87 6.23
C GLU A 6 3.01 -0.93 5.11
N GLN A 7 4.21 -1.14 4.59
CA GLN A 7 4.83 -0.36 3.51
C GLN A 7 4.48 -0.90 2.11
N LEU A 8 3.59 -1.89 1.99
CA LEU A 8 3.09 -2.35 0.69
C LEU A 8 1.76 -1.74 0.30
N GLY A 9 1.57 -1.64 -1.02
CA GLY A 9 0.31 -1.39 -1.68
C GLY A 9 0.13 -2.19 -2.97
N ILE A 10 -1.09 -2.19 -3.49
CA ILE A 10 -1.45 -2.67 -4.83
C ILE A 10 -2.14 -1.53 -5.55
N CYS A 11 -1.73 -1.25 -6.78
CA CYS A 11 -2.43 -0.30 -7.62
C CYS A 11 -3.85 -0.81 -7.89
N GLU A 12 -4.86 -0.07 -7.44
CA GLU A 12 -6.28 -0.45 -7.61
C GLU A 12 -6.70 -0.55 -9.09
N ASN A 13 -5.98 0.13 -9.99
CA ASN A 13 -6.30 0.14 -11.42
C ASN A 13 -5.68 -1.03 -12.20
N CYS A 14 -4.41 -1.36 -11.94
CA CYS A 14 -3.68 -2.35 -12.75
C CYS A 14 -3.16 -3.56 -11.97
N GLY A 15 -3.42 -3.63 -10.67
CA GLY A 15 -3.06 -4.76 -9.82
C GLY A 15 -1.55 -4.91 -9.56
N VAL A 16 -0.70 -4.00 -10.06
CA VAL A 16 0.73 -4.05 -9.76
C VAL A 16 0.96 -3.68 -8.29
N TRP A 17 1.66 -4.55 -7.58
CA TRP A 17 2.05 -4.30 -6.21
C TRP A 17 3.29 -3.38 -6.18
N PHE A 18 3.44 -2.62 -5.10
CA PHE A 18 4.52 -1.66 -4.92
C PHE A 18 4.87 -1.48 -3.43
N SER A 19 6.09 -1.03 -3.15
CA SER A 19 6.48 -0.54 -1.83
C SER A 19 6.44 0.99 -1.79
N ILE A 20 6.13 1.55 -0.62
CA ILE A 20 6.28 2.99 -0.34
C ILE A 20 7.61 3.33 0.32
N ASP A 21 8.49 2.34 0.54
CA ASP A 21 9.82 2.53 1.11
C ASP A 21 9.77 3.37 2.41
N GLU A 22 10.74 4.28 2.62
CA GLU A 22 10.78 5.21 3.77
C GLU A 22 9.75 6.36 3.66
N LEU A 23 8.87 6.34 2.67
CA LEU A 23 7.84 7.37 2.51
C LEU A 23 6.64 7.08 3.41
N THR A 24 6.03 8.16 3.87
CA THR A 24 4.74 8.11 4.53
C THR A 24 3.60 7.91 3.51
N PRO A 25 2.46 7.30 3.89
CA PRO A 25 1.30 7.18 3.03
C PRO A 25 0.84 8.52 2.40
N HIS A 26 0.94 9.62 3.16
CA HIS A 26 0.59 10.97 2.68
C HIS A 26 1.47 11.46 1.53
N GLN A 27 2.72 11.01 1.44
CA GLN A 27 3.64 11.35 0.34
C GLN A 27 3.40 10.53 -0.93
N VAL A 28 2.51 9.54 -0.87
CA VAL A 28 2.21 8.64 -1.98
C VAL A 28 0.81 8.87 -2.51
N ILE A 29 -0.18 8.90 -1.62
CA ILE A 29 -1.59 9.14 -1.96
C ILE A 29 -1.72 10.52 -2.61
N GLY A 30 -2.37 10.58 -3.78
CA GLY A 30 -2.59 11.83 -4.52
C GLY A 30 -1.35 12.41 -5.20
N GLN A 31 -0.14 12.00 -4.80
CA GLN A 31 1.12 12.61 -5.25
C GLN A 31 1.90 11.74 -6.22
N LYS A 32 1.90 10.41 -6.02
CA LYS A 32 2.68 9.49 -6.84
C LYS A 32 1.80 8.70 -7.81
N PRO A 33 2.14 8.69 -9.10
CA PRO A 33 1.49 7.81 -10.05
C PRO A 33 2.06 6.39 -9.97
N CYS A 34 1.23 5.42 -10.30
CA CYS A 34 1.65 4.05 -10.57
C CYS A 34 2.69 4.01 -11.69
N ARG A 35 3.81 3.31 -11.47
CA ARG A 35 4.87 3.18 -12.47
C ARG A 35 4.41 2.47 -13.76
N ARG A 36 3.39 1.59 -13.65
CA ARG A 36 2.87 0.80 -14.76
C ARG A 36 1.76 1.52 -15.55
N CYS A 37 0.69 1.92 -14.87
CA CYS A 37 -0.50 2.47 -15.53
C CYS A 37 -0.65 3.99 -15.39
N ARG A 38 0.28 4.67 -14.69
CA ARG A 38 0.29 6.11 -14.43
C ARG A 38 -0.91 6.65 -13.62
N ASN A 39 -1.84 5.81 -13.20
CA ASN A 39 -2.94 6.21 -12.33
C ASN A 39 -2.41 6.66 -10.96
N ILE A 40 -3.01 7.70 -10.39
CA ILE A 40 -2.63 8.24 -9.08
C ILE A 40 -3.07 7.27 -7.98
N PHE A 41 -2.20 7.03 -6.99
CA PHE A 41 -2.54 6.19 -5.86
C PHE A 41 -3.54 6.88 -4.93
N THR A 42 -4.51 6.10 -4.45
CA THR A 42 -5.43 6.48 -3.38
C THR A 42 -5.11 5.72 -2.09
N GLU A 43 -5.79 6.05 -1.00
CA GLU A 43 -5.75 5.32 0.26
C GLU A 43 -6.05 3.82 0.08
N LYS A 44 -6.94 3.47 -0.87
CA LYS A 44 -7.27 2.07 -1.21
C LYS A 44 -6.08 1.32 -1.77
N SER A 45 -5.22 2.00 -2.54
CA SER A 45 -4.00 1.40 -3.07
C SER A 45 -3.03 1.00 -1.95
N LEU A 46 -3.15 1.59 -0.77
CA LEU A 46 -2.41 1.23 0.44
C LEU A 46 -3.26 0.43 1.43
N GLY A 47 -4.45 -0.03 1.07
CA GLY A 47 -5.32 -0.79 1.96
C GLY A 47 -5.78 -0.02 3.18
N MET A 48 -5.94 1.30 3.04
CA MET A 48 -6.40 2.21 4.08
C MET A 48 -7.81 2.69 3.80
N ASN A 49 -8.60 2.85 4.86
CA ASN A 49 -9.92 3.48 4.83
C ASN A 49 -9.92 4.74 5.69
N CYS A 50 -10.67 5.76 5.25
CA CYS A 50 -10.95 6.93 6.07
C CYS A 50 -11.89 6.54 7.23
N VAL A 51 -11.55 6.94 8.45
CA VAL A 51 -12.30 6.65 9.68
C VAL A 51 -12.79 7.97 10.27
N GLY A 52 -13.87 8.49 9.70
CA GLY A 52 -14.56 9.68 10.20
C GLY A 52 -14.07 11.00 9.62
N VAL A 53 -14.34 12.08 10.35
CA VAL A 53 -14.07 13.47 9.91
C VAL A 53 -12.67 13.88 10.40
N GLY A 54 -11.91 14.57 9.54
CA GLY A 54 -10.58 15.10 9.90
C GLY A 54 -9.37 14.37 9.30
N GLY A 55 -9.56 13.54 8.26
CA GLY A 55 -8.44 12.91 7.55
C GLY A 55 -7.75 11.79 8.33
N LEU A 56 -8.46 11.16 9.26
CA LEU A 56 -7.96 9.98 9.97
C LEU A 56 -8.09 8.75 9.07
N TYR A 57 -6.99 8.01 8.85
CA TYR A 57 -6.99 6.78 8.07
C TYR A 57 -6.56 5.59 8.92
N LYS A 58 -7.17 4.42 8.65
CA LYS A 58 -6.80 3.15 9.27
C LYS A 58 -6.45 2.13 8.19
N LYS A 59 -5.33 1.42 8.37
CA LYS A 59 -4.98 0.23 7.55
C LYS A 59 -5.98 -0.89 7.88
N VAL A 60 -6.71 -1.36 6.88
CA VAL A 60 -7.76 -2.39 7.00
C VAL A 60 -7.46 -3.65 6.20
N CYS A 61 -6.54 -3.57 5.23
CA CYS A 61 -6.02 -4.72 4.51
C CYS A 61 -4.53 -4.55 4.20
N TRP A 62 -3.85 -5.67 3.98
CA TRP A 62 -2.42 -5.77 3.74
C TRP A 62 -2.18 -6.55 2.46
N VAL A 63 -0.98 -6.39 1.91
CA VAL A 63 -0.54 -7.17 0.75
C VAL A 63 0.34 -8.30 1.25
N ASP A 64 0.05 -9.53 0.84
CA ASP A 64 0.88 -10.69 1.15
C ASP A 64 2.08 -10.82 0.18
N LEU A 65 2.91 -11.83 0.41
CA LEU A 65 4.07 -12.15 -0.42
C LEU A 65 3.74 -12.51 -1.88
N HIS A 66 2.48 -12.85 -2.14
CA HIS A 66 2.00 -13.24 -3.46
C HIS A 66 1.33 -12.07 -4.18
N GLY A 67 1.36 -10.87 -3.60
CA GLY A 67 0.73 -9.68 -4.18
C GLY A 67 -0.80 -9.73 -4.09
N LYS A 68 -1.36 -10.36 -3.06
CA LYS A 68 -2.81 -10.44 -2.82
C LYS A 68 -3.20 -9.65 -1.58
N TRP A 69 -4.41 -9.11 -1.61
CA TRP A 69 -5.01 -8.48 -0.44
C TRP A 69 -5.40 -9.52 0.61
N VAL A 70 -5.00 -9.28 1.85
CA VAL A 70 -5.38 -10.04 3.03
C VAL A 70 -5.91 -9.10 4.12
N TYR A 71 -6.85 -9.59 4.92
CA TYR A 71 -7.46 -8.83 6.03
C TYR A 71 -6.89 -9.24 7.39
N GLU A 72 -6.09 -10.29 7.44
CA GLU A 72 -5.29 -10.62 8.61
C GLU A 72 -3.97 -9.86 8.53
N ARG A 73 -3.61 -9.15 9.61
CA ARG A 73 -2.33 -8.45 9.67
C ARG A 73 -1.19 -9.47 9.66
N PRO A 74 -0.37 -9.51 8.60
CA PRO A 74 0.74 -10.44 8.57
C PRO A 74 1.78 -10.02 9.61
N THR A 75 2.34 -10.97 10.33
CA THR A 75 3.34 -10.72 11.38
C THR A 75 4.78 -10.76 10.87
N ARG A 76 4.98 -11.03 9.59
CA ARG A 76 6.30 -11.25 8.98
C ARG A 76 6.65 -10.13 8.02
N SER A 77 7.77 -9.46 8.26
CA SER A 77 8.43 -8.64 7.24
C SER A 77 9.06 -9.55 6.17
N PHE A 78 9.30 -9.01 4.99
CA PHE A 78 9.88 -9.77 3.89
C PHE A 78 10.77 -8.87 3.03
N ARG A 79 11.49 -9.49 2.11
CA ARG A 79 12.29 -8.78 1.12
C ARG A 79 11.42 -8.62 -0.13
N LEU A 80 11.25 -7.39 -0.60
CA LEU A 80 10.87 -7.19 -1.99
C LEU A 80 11.94 -7.85 -2.86
N GLY A 81 11.50 -8.57 -3.89
CA GLY A 81 12.29 -9.55 -4.64
C GLY A 81 13.76 -9.20 -4.94
N LEU A 82 14.55 -10.25 -5.14
CA LEU A 82 15.44 -10.24 -6.30
C LEU A 82 14.59 -10.53 -7.53
#